data_AF-A0A401H101-F1
#
_entry.id   AF-A0A401H101-F1
#
_cell.length_a   1.000
_cell.length_b   1.000
_cell.length_c   1.000
_cell.angle_alpha   90.00
_cell.angle_beta   90.00
_cell.angle_gamma   90.00
#
_symmetry.space_group_name_H-M   'P 1'
#
loop_
_entity.id
_entity.type
_entity.pdbx_description
1 polymer ?
#
loop_
_entity_poly.entity_id
_entity_poly.type
_entity_poly.pdbx_seq_one_letter_code
_entity_poly.pdbx_strand_id
1 'polypeptide(L)'
;MLLSVTFPLDMELKPCHFSDDNNSSSDRLSVEVKGDFNDDLSDSGQVDSEDEEANIEYGDYATIYRAVIRDADGTSTNVVLKCSHKNTQSDLIQEAVFYLNQLKPLQGIVVPKFYGLFHGIGPDDLEIVCILLEDCGKSVAVHFKELSLRDRCVAL
;
A
#
# COMPACT_ATOMS: atom_id res chain seq x y z
N MET A 1 -8.13 -13.17 10.60
CA MET A 1 -6.91 -12.34 10.61
C MET A 1 -7.35 -10.88 10.74
N LEU A 2 -7.00 -10.21 11.84
CA LEU A 2 -7.32 -8.80 12.03
C LEU A 2 -6.03 -8.00 11.92
N LEU A 3 -5.85 -7.32 10.78
CA LEU A 3 -4.73 -6.40 10.56
C LEU A 3 -5.16 -5.01 11.05
N SER A 4 -4.31 -4.32 11.80
CA SER A 4 -4.45 -2.90 12.09
C SER A 4 -3.24 -2.16 11.55
N VAL A 5 -3.46 -1.07 10.83
CA VAL A 5 -2.38 -0.25 10.26
C VAL A 5 -2.21 0.98 11.13
N THR A 6 -0.98 1.22 11.60
CA THR A 6 -0.65 2.34 12.48
C THR A 6 0.44 3.21 11.86
N PHE A 7 0.21 4.51 11.86
CA PHE A 7 1.23 5.51 11.48
C PHE A 7 1.93 6.09 12.72
N PRO A 8 3.09 6.75 12.56
CA PRO A 8 3.87 7.35 13.66
C PRO A 8 3.19 8.44 14.53
N LEU A 9 1.89 8.70 14.40
CA LEU A 9 1.13 9.72 15.14
C LEU A 9 -0.21 9.18 15.70
N ASP A 10 -0.25 7.92 16.11
CA ASP A 10 -1.44 7.23 16.66
C ASP A 10 -2.65 7.19 15.71
N MET A 11 -2.44 7.47 14.42
CA MET A 11 -3.46 7.25 13.39
C MET A 11 -3.61 5.76 13.13
N GLU A 12 -4.79 5.22 13.41
CA GLU A 12 -5.14 3.81 13.22
C GLU A 12 -6.13 3.67 12.05
N LEU A 13 -5.74 2.92 11.02
CA LEU A 13 -6.66 2.51 9.96
C LEU A 13 -7.24 1.13 10.28
N LYS A 14 -8.54 1.00 10.06
CA LYS A 14 -9.30 -0.23 10.29
C LYS A 14 -9.54 -0.98 8.99
N PRO A 15 -9.53 -2.31 9.01
CA PRO A 15 -9.85 -3.10 7.82
C PRO A 15 -11.31 -2.90 7.43
N CYS A 16 -11.55 -2.68 6.14
CA CYS A 16 -12.89 -2.68 5.59
C CYS A 16 -13.39 -4.13 5.47
N HIS A 17 -14.52 -4.44 6.08
CA HIS A 17 -15.17 -5.73 5.89
C HIS A 17 -15.97 -5.72 4.60
N PHE A 18 -15.40 -6.33 3.55
CA PHE A 18 -16.19 -6.88 2.46
C PHE A 18 -16.59 -8.29 2.92
N SER A 19 -17.88 -8.52 3.20
CA SER A 19 -18.45 -9.84 3.55
C SER A 19 -17.85 -10.94 2.65
N ASP A 20 -17.39 -12.10 3.12
CA ASP A 20 -18.08 -13.07 3.96
C ASP A 20 -17.16 -13.92 4.88
N ASP A 21 -17.80 -14.46 5.92
CA ASP A 21 -17.52 -15.66 6.72
C ASP A 21 -16.32 -15.75 7.68
N ASN A 22 -16.70 -15.64 8.97
CA ASN A 22 -16.29 -16.46 10.11
C ASN A 22 -15.14 -17.46 9.89
N ASN A 23 -13.94 -17.09 10.33
CA ASN A 23 -13.12 -18.05 11.08
C ASN A 23 -12.26 -17.35 12.14
N SER A 24 -12.50 -17.76 13.39
CA SER A 24 -11.89 -17.24 14.61
C SER A 24 -10.55 -17.93 14.85
N SER A 25 -9.49 -17.36 14.29
CA SER A 25 -8.20 -17.27 14.98
C SER A 25 -7.78 -15.81 14.91
N SER A 26 -7.98 -15.08 16.02
CA SER A 26 -7.65 -13.65 16.12
C SER A 26 -6.18 -13.49 16.51
N ASP A 27 -5.28 -13.90 15.62
CA ASP A 27 -3.94 -13.35 15.63
C ASP A 27 -4.05 -11.91 15.12
N ARG A 28 -3.71 -10.96 16.00
CA ARG A 28 -3.68 -9.53 15.69
C ARG A 28 -2.33 -9.22 15.09
N LEU A 29 -2.34 -8.80 13.84
CA LEU A 29 -1.14 -8.40 13.13
C LEU A 29 -1.09 -6.88 13.09
N SER A 30 0.04 -6.31 13.48
CA SER A 30 0.27 -4.88 13.38
C SER A 30 1.06 -4.58 12.11
N VAL A 31 0.64 -3.53 11.41
CA VAL A 31 1.37 -2.97 10.29
C VAL A 31 1.96 -1.64 10.73
N GLU A 32 3.28 -1.58 10.72
CA GLU A 32 4.07 -0.41 11.09
C GLU A 32 4.48 0.31 9.80
N VAL A 33 3.91 1.49 9.57
CA VAL A 33 4.24 2.33 8.40
C VAL A 33 5.56 3.06 8.65
N LYS A 34 6.49 2.98 7.69
CA LYS A 34 7.75 3.71 7.73
C LYS A 34 7.54 5.08 7.08
N GLY A 35 7.60 6.13 7.88
CA GLY A 35 7.47 7.51 7.41
C GLY A 35 6.24 8.23 7.95
N ASP A 36 6.29 9.55 7.90
CA ASP A 36 5.22 10.42 8.39
C ASP A 36 4.15 10.61 7.33
N PHE A 37 2.89 10.64 7.76
CA PHE A 37 1.76 10.92 6.86
C PHE A 37 1.75 12.41 6.50
N ASN A 38 2.02 12.73 5.24
CA ASN A 38 1.95 14.09 4.69
C ASN A 38 0.93 14.12 3.54
N ASP A 39 -0.22 14.79 3.77
CA ASP A 39 -1.24 15.05 2.75
C ASP A 39 -1.07 16.43 2.07
N ASP A 40 -0.05 17.20 2.46
CA ASP A 40 0.22 18.52 1.87
C ASP A 40 0.67 18.39 0.40
N LEU A 41 -0.33 18.45 -0.49
CA LEU A 41 -0.21 18.58 -1.93
C LEU A 41 0.25 20.00 -2.29
N SER A 42 1.52 20.32 -2.05
CA SER A 42 2.23 21.39 -2.77
C SER A 42 3.73 21.39 -2.51
N ASP A 43 4.45 20.32 -2.84
CA ASP A 43 5.83 20.52 -3.28
C ASP A 43 6.26 19.38 -4.18
N SER A 44 6.47 19.68 -5.46
CA SER A 44 7.26 18.84 -6.35
C SER A 44 8.73 18.98 -5.93
N GLY A 45 9.07 18.47 -4.75
CA GLY A 45 10.44 18.36 -4.30
C GLY A 45 11.10 17.22 -5.07
N GLN A 46 11.89 17.57 -6.09
CA GLN A 46 12.91 16.64 -6.60
C GLN A 46 13.83 16.30 -5.43
N VAL A 47 13.70 15.10 -4.89
CA VAL A 47 14.69 14.53 -3.98
C VAL A 47 15.78 13.92 -4.86
N ASP A 48 16.77 14.75 -5.21
CA ASP A 48 18.07 14.28 -5.65
C ASP A 48 18.81 13.70 -4.43
N SER A 49 18.71 12.38 -4.23
CA SER A 49 19.66 11.67 -3.38
C SER A 49 19.82 10.23 -3.85
N GLU A 50 20.95 9.97 -4.49
CA GLU A 50 21.51 8.63 -4.62
C GLU A 50 21.68 8.04 -3.20
N ASP A 51 21.15 6.83 -2.99
CA ASP A 51 21.42 5.91 -1.86
C ASP A 51 20.61 5.98 -0.55
N GLU A 52 19.39 6.53 -0.54
CA GLU A 52 18.38 6.12 0.46
C GLU A 52 17.12 5.57 -0.21
N GLU A 53 16.70 4.36 0.18
CA GLU A 53 15.44 3.78 -0.28
C GLU A 53 14.30 4.60 0.33
N ALA A 54 13.73 5.50 -0.48
CA ALA A 54 12.65 6.37 -0.04
C ALA A 54 11.49 5.49 0.48
N ASN A 55 11.13 5.69 1.75
CA ASN A 55 10.01 4.99 2.36
C ASN A 55 8.65 5.51 1.86
N ILE A 56 8.66 6.60 1.10
CA ILE A 56 7.48 7.27 0.57
C ILE A 56 7.71 7.58 -0.91
N GLU A 57 6.78 7.16 -1.77
CA GLU A 57 6.72 7.54 -3.18
C GLU A 57 5.40 8.29 -3.45
N TYR A 58 5.49 9.44 -4.13
CA TYR A 58 4.32 10.26 -4.47
C TYR A 58 3.91 9.98 -5.92
N GLY A 59 2.69 9.49 -6.11
CA GLY A 59 2.05 9.39 -7.42
C GLY A 59 0.96 10.44 -7.57
N ASP A 60 0.51 10.67 -8.80
CA ASP A 60 -0.50 11.70 -9.14
C ASP A 60 -1.86 11.51 -8.45
N TYR A 61 -2.15 10.29 -7.98
CA TYR A 61 -3.45 9.91 -7.41
C TYR A 61 -3.34 9.22 -6.04
N ALA A 62 -2.12 8.91 -5.59
CA ALA A 62 -1.91 8.19 -4.37
C ALA A 62 -0.49 8.40 -3.84
N THR A 63 -0.35 8.33 -2.52
CA THR A 63 0.95 8.25 -1.85
C THR A 63 1.20 6.79 -1.46
N ILE A 64 2.39 6.28 -1.78
CA ILE A 64 2.83 4.92 -1.47
C ILE A 64 3.76 5.00 -0.28
N TYR A 65 3.46 4.25 0.77
CA TYR A 65 4.30 4.12 1.95
C TYR A 65 4.84 2.69 2.05
N ARG A 66 6.13 2.52 2.33
CA ARG A 66 6.68 1.22 2.71
C ARG A 66 6.33 0.94 4.17
N ALA A 67 5.97 -0.29 4.47
CA ALA A 67 5.54 -0.71 5.79
C ALA A 67 5.99 -2.14 6.07
N VAL A 68 5.85 -2.58 7.33
CA VAL A 68 6.19 -3.93 7.75
C VAL A 68 5.03 -4.53 8.53
N ILE A 69 4.57 -5.71 8.10
CA ILE A 69 3.69 -6.55 8.91
C ILE A 69 4.56 -7.31 9.91
N ARG A 70 4.21 -7.25 11.20
CA ARG A 70 4.83 -8.06 12.25
C ARG A 70 3.86 -9.15 12.70
N ASP A 71 4.30 -10.40 12.62
CA ASP A 71 3.56 -11.56 13.11
C ASP A 71 3.88 -11.84 14.59
N ALA A 72 2.96 -12.49 15.27
CA ALA A 72 3.08 -12.92 16.67
C ALA A 72 4.25 -13.89 16.88
N ASP A 73 4.64 -14.62 15.84
CA ASP A 73 5.82 -15.50 15.85
C ASP A 73 7.16 -14.76 15.65
N GLY A 74 7.11 -13.44 15.43
CA GLY A 74 8.29 -12.59 15.20
C GLY A 74 8.70 -12.46 13.73
N THR A 75 7.98 -13.09 12.80
CA THR A 75 8.22 -12.94 11.36
C THR A 75 7.83 -11.53 10.90
N SER A 76 8.67 -10.94 10.04
CA SER A 76 8.40 -9.65 9.41
C SER A 76 8.22 -9.80 7.90
N THR A 77 7.19 -9.13 7.36
CA THR A 77 6.94 -9.08 5.90
C THR A 77 6.92 -7.62 5.45
N ASN A 78 7.74 -7.28 4.46
CA ASN A 78 7.69 -5.98 3.82
C ASN A 78 6.43 -5.87 2.96
N VAL A 79 5.75 -4.74 3.08
CA VAL A 79 4.51 -4.44 2.38
C VAL A 79 4.50 -2.98 1.95
N VAL A 80 3.62 -2.64 1.03
CA VAL A 80 3.37 -1.26 0.63
C VAL A 80 1.92 -0.89 0.95
N LEU A 81 1.74 0.31 1.49
CA LEU A 81 0.46 0.91 1.76
C LEU A 81 0.23 2.03 0.73
N LYS A 82 -0.68 1.80 -0.20
CA LYS A 82 -1.09 2.81 -1.18
C LYS A 82 -2.29 3.55 -0.62
N CYS A 83 -2.14 4.85 -0.38
CA CYS A 83 -3.19 5.70 0.18
C CYS A 83 -3.67 6.71 -0.86
N SER A 84 -5.00 6.80 -1.01
CA SER A 84 -5.63 7.72 -1.95
C SER A 84 -5.41 9.17 -1.52
N HIS A 85 -5.20 10.07 -2.48
CA HIS A 85 -5.36 11.50 -2.24
C HIS A 85 -6.85 11.87 -2.13
N LYS A 86 -7.15 13.08 -1.65
CA LYS A 86 -8.51 13.61 -1.61
C LYS A 86 -9.20 13.52 -2.97
N ASN A 87 -10.42 12.97 -3.00
CA ASN A 87 -11.26 12.75 -4.18
C ASN A 87 -10.84 11.59 -5.11
N THR A 88 -9.85 10.78 -4.73
CA THR A 88 -9.46 9.57 -5.49
C THR A 88 -9.82 8.27 -4.76
N GLN A 89 -10.55 8.36 -3.64
CA GLN A 89 -10.93 7.21 -2.83
C GLN A 89 -11.70 6.16 -3.64
N SER A 90 -12.60 6.59 -4.54
CA SER A 90 -13.40 5.67 -5.38
C SER A 90 -12.54 4.79 -6.27
N ASP A 91 -11.45 5.34 -6.81
CA ASP A 91 -10.57 4.64 -7.73
C ASP A 91 -9.79 3.56 -6.99
N LEU A 92 -9.33 3.87 -5.77
CA LEU A 92 -8.62 2.92 -4.92
C LEU A 92 -9.55 1.81 -4.39
N ILE A 93 -10.80 2.13 -4.07
CA ILE A 93 -11.83 1.13 -3.72
C ILE A 93 -12.10 0.23 -4.92
N GLN A 94 -12.21 0.79 -6.13
CA GLN A 94 -12.41 -0.01 -7.34
C GLN A 94 -11.21 -0.93 -7.60
N GLU A 95 -9.98 -0.46 -7.40
CA GLU A 95 -8.77 -1.28 -7.47
C GLU A 95 -8.81 -2.43 -6.45
N ALA A 96 -9.22 -2.18 -5.20
CA ALA A 96 -9.39 -3.23 -4.19
C ALA A 96 -10.40 -4.30 -4.63
N VAL A 97 -11.51 -3.90 -5.26
CA VAL A 97 -12.50 -4.82 -5.83
C VAL A 97 -11.88 -5.68 -6.93
N PHE A 98 -10.98 -5.13 -7.76
CA PHE A 98 -10.25 -5.92 -8.76
C PHE A 98 -9.35 -6.98 -8.13
N TYR A 99 -8.60 -6.61 -7.09
CA TYR A 99 -7.77 -7.55 -6.33
C TYR A 99 -8.59 -8.69 -5.74
N LEU A 100 -9.72 -8.38 -5.09
CA LEU A 100 -10.58 -9.36 -4.44
C LEU A 100 -11.24 -10.34 -5.42
N ASN A 101 -11.54 -9.88 -6.64
CA ASN A 101 -12.31 -10.64 -7.60
C ASN A 101 -11.44 -11.13 -8.76
N GLN A 102 -11.23 -10.27 -9.77
CA GLN A 102 -10.66 -10.69 -11.05
C GLN A 102 -9.19 -11.11 -10.94
N LEU A 103 -8.43 -10.50 -10.03
CA LEU A 103 -6.98 -10.74 -9.90
C LEU A 103 -6.63 -11.80 -8.86
N LYS A 104 -7.60 -12.33 -8.11
CA LYS A 104 -7.37 -13.33 -7.06
C LYS A 104 -6.45 -14.50 -7.46
N PRO A 105 -6.58 -15.13 -8.65
CA PRO A 105 -5.69 -16.24 -9.03
C PRO A 105 -4.28 -15.80 -9.48
N LEU A 106 -4.06 -14.49 -9.66
CA LEU A 106 -2.82 -13.92 -10.20
C LEU A 106 -1.94 -13.29 -9.11
N GLN A 107 -2.48 -13.11 -7.91
CA GLN A 107 -1.79 -12.50 -6.78
C GLN A 107 -0.57 -13.31 -6.34
N GLY A 108 0.55 -12.63 -6.10
CA GLY A 108 1.83 -13.22 -5.74
C GLY A 108 2.55 -13.92 -6.89
N ILE A 109 2.05 -13.80 -8.12
CA ILE A 109 2.64 -14.38 -9.33
C ILE A 109 2.96 -13.26 -10.33
N VAL A 110 1.91 -12.58 -10.82
CA VAL A 110 2.03 -11.51 -11.83
C VAL A 110 1.54 -10.16 -11.31
N VAL A 111 0.75 -10.16 -10.23
CA VAL A 111 0.38 -8.94 -9.50
C VAL A 111 0.70 -9.12 -8.02
N PRO A 112 0.92 -8.03 -7.26
CA PRO A 112 1.17 -8.09 -5.83
C PRO A 112 0.09 -8.86 -5.07
N LYS A 113 0.44 -9.53 -3.97
CA LYS A 113 -0.59 -10.00 -3.03
C LYS A 113 -1.33 -8.82 -2.41
N PHE A 114 -2.63 -8.97 -2.27
CA PHE A 114 -3.52 -8.01 -1.62
C PHE A 114 -3.85 -8.48 -0.21
N TYR A 115 -3.49 -7.66 0.77
CA TYR A 115 -3.70 -7.96 2.19
C TYR A 115 -4.99 -7.34 2.73
N GLY A 116 -5.50 -6.28 2.11
CA GLY A 116 -6.77 -5.69 2.50
C GLY A 116 -6.95 -4.23 2.07
N LEU A 117 -8.19 -3.77 2.16
CA LEU A 117 -8.57 -2.36 2.11
C LEU A 117 -8.74 -1.86 3.55
N PHE A 118 -8.26 -0.66 3.82
CA PHE A 118 -8.29 -0.02 5.11
C PHE A 118 -8.86 1.38 4.98
N HIS A 119 -9.56 1.81 6.02
CA HIS A 119 -10.11 3.15 6.11
C HIS A 119 -9.80 3.75 7.48
N GLY A 120 -9.68 5.06 7.54
CA GLY A 120 -9.50 5.78 8.78
C GLY A 120 -9.63 7.28 8.59
N ILE A 121 -9.46 8.00 9.69
CA ILE A 121 -9.48 9.45 9.71
C ILE A 121 -8.06 9.90 10.05
N GLY A 122 -7.50 10.73 9.19
CA GLY A 122 -6.19 11.33 9.39
C GLY A 122 -6.24 12.69 10.08
N PRO A 123 -5.11 13.42 10.04
CA PRO A 123 -5.06 14.81 10.46
C PRO A 123 -6.16 15.63 9.77
N ASP A 124 -6.67 16.65 10.47
CA ASP A 124 -7.70 17.57 9.96
C ASP A 124 -9.02 16.90 9.53
N ASP A 125 -9.38 15.78 10.16
CA ASP A 125 -10.59 14.99 9.89
C ASP A 125 -10.70 14.49 8.44
N LEU A 126 -9.55 14.33 7.76
CA LEU A 126 -9.52 13.84 6.39
C LEU A 126 -9.78 12.33 6.35
N GLU A 127 -10.74 11.92 5.51
CA GLU A 127 -10.98 10.52 5.23
C GLU A 127 -9.85 9.93 4.38
N ILE A 128 -9.18 8.91 4.93
CA ILE A 128 -8.11 8.17 4.29
C ILE A 128 -8.62 6.79 3.93
N VAL A 129 -8.41 6.42 2.66
CA VAL A 129 -8.60 5.06 2.16
C VAL A 129 -7.26 4.56 1.67
N CYS A 130 -6.86 3.36 2.09
CA CYS A 130 -5.61 2.74 1.65
C CYS A 130 -5.80 1.26 1.34
N ILE A 131 -5.01 0.72 0.42
CA ILE A 131 -4.86 -0.73 0.24
C ILE A 131 -3.46 -1.16 0.67
N LEU A 132 -3.38 -2.36 1.24
CA LEU A 132 -2.11 -2.97 1.64
C LEU A 132 -1.74 -4.08 0.65
N LEU A 133 -0.55 -3.98 0.07
CA LEU A 133 -0.04 -4.85 -0.98
C LEU A 133 1.34 -5.42 -0.64
N GLU A 134 1.73 -6.50 -1.31
CA GLU A 134 3.09 -7.03 -1.30
C GLU A 134 4.09 -5.99 -1.80
N ASP A 135 5.23 -5.86 -1.12
CA ASP A 135 6.33 -5.02 -1.60
C ASP A 135 7.10 -5.77 -2.69
N CYS A 136 7.00 -5.27 -3.93
CA CYS A 136 7.69 -5.83 -5.10
C CYS A 136 9.04 -5.17 -5.40
N GLY A 137 9.58 -4.37 -4.47
CA GLY A 137 10.86 -3.69 -4.61
C GLY A 137 10.74 -2.30 -5.25
N LYS A 138 11.77 -1.90 -5.99
CA LYS A 138 11.89 -0.53 -6.54
C LYS A 138 11.08 -0.37 -7.83
N SER A 139 10.44 0.78 -7.96
CA SER A 139 9.78 1.18 -9.19
C SER A 139 10.79 1.35 -10.33
N VAL A 140 10.33 1.07 -11.55
CA VAL A 140 11.15 1.25 -12.74
C VAL A 140 11.12 2.72 -13.14
N ALA A 141 12.26 3.40 -13.07
CA ALA A 141 12.36 4.86 -13.23
C ALA A 141 12.05 5.38 -14.65
N VAL A 142 11.93 4.50 -15.64
CA VAL A 142 11.64 4.87 -17.03
C VAL A 142 10.33 4.27 -17.48
N HIS A 143 9.66 4.94 -18.43
CA HIS A 143 8.44 4.39 -19.01
C HIS A 143 8.71 3.01 -19.60
N PHE A 144 7.71 2.12 -19.51
CA PHE A 144 7.84 0.76 -20.06
C PHE A 144 8.29 0.74 -21.54
N LYS A 145 7.90 1.77 -22.31
CA LYS A 145 8.26 1.95 -23.73
C LYS A 145 9.73 2.29 -23.96
N GLU A 146 10.42 2.73 -22.92
CA GLU A 146 11.83 3.14 -22.93
C GLU A 146 12.73 2.05 -22.34
N LEU A 147 12.15 1.05 -21.66
CA LEU A 147 12.88 -0.13 -21.23
C LEU A 147 13.47 -0.88 -22.41
N SER A 148 14.64 -1.49 -22.20
CA SER A 148 15.20 -2.42 -23.17
C SER A 148 14.24 -3.60 -23.38
N LEU A 149 14.29 -4.27 -24.53
CA LEU A 149 13.45 -5.45 -24.76
C LEU A 149 13.70 -6.54 -23.70
N ARG A 150 14.94 -6.66 -23.22
CA ARG A 150 15.31 -7.58 -22.15
C ARG A 150 14.58 -7.25 -20.86
N ASP A 151 14.56 -5.97 -20.48
CA ASP A 151 13.96 -5.52 -19.22
C ASP A 151 12.42 -5.53 -19.28
N ARG A 152 11.83 -5.37 -20.47
CA ARG A 152 10.38 -5.56 -20.65
C ARG A 152 9.94 -7.00 -20.40
N CYS A 153 10.75 -7.99 -20.80
CA CYS A 153 10.42 -9.40 -20.63
C CYS A 153 10.44 -9.87 -19.18
N VAL A 154 11.11 -9.15 -18.28
CA VAL A 154 11.11 -9.45 -16.83
C VAL A 154 10.08 -8.63 -16.05
N ALA A 155 9.45 -7.64 -16.67
CA ALA A 155 8.41 -6.81 -16.08
C ALA A 155 6.97 -7.23 -16.47
N LEU A 156 6.82 -8.33 -17.23
CA LEU A 156 5.54 -8.92 -17.68
C LEU A 156 5.37 -10.32 -17.11
#